data_AF-A0A7L9UMN8-F1
#
_entry.id   AF-A0A7L9UMN8-F1
#
_cell.length_a   1.000
_cell.length_b   1.000
_cell.length_c   1.000
_cell.angle_alpha   90.00
_cell.angle_beta   90.00
_cell.angle_gamma   90.00
#
_symmetry.space_group_name_H-M   'P 1'
#
loop_
_entity.id
_entity.type
_entity.pdbx_description
1 polymer ?
#
loop_
_entity_poly.entity_id
_entity_poly.type
_entity_poly.pdbx_seq_one_letter_code
_entity_poly.pdbx_strand_id
1 'polypeptide(L)'
;MFWASHNRIPEIVELARRIRRRRPDILRTIQLGYSNARLEASDNRIKVTIRMAYGFHHVTNLIALVMLRCGGLDVRLPQPAI
;
A
#
# COMPACT_ATOMS: atom_id res chain seq x y z
N MET A 1 -23.39 1.91 12.13
CA MET A 1 -22.29 2.23 13.08
C MET A 1 -22.69 2.15 14.55
N PHE A 2 -23.95 2.42 14.91
CA PHE A 2 -24.42 2.40 16.30
C PHE A 2 -24.13 1.06 17.00
N TRP A 3 -24.57 -0.06 16.43
CA TRP A 3 -24.35 -1.41 16.97
C TRP A 3 -22.87 -1.75 17.19
N ALA A 4 -22.00 -1.48 16.21
CA ALA A 4 -20.57 -1.77 16.32
C ALA A 4 -19.85 -0.90 17.36
N SER A 5 -20.35 0.32 17.62
CA SER A 5 -19.71 1.25 18.57
C SER A 5 -20.11 1.01 20.02
N HIS A 6 -21.25 0.34 20.25
CA HIS A 6 -21.76 -0.04 21.56
C HIS A 6 -21.58 -1.54 21.84
N ASN A 7 -20.75 -2.21 21.04
CA ASN A 7 -20.43 -3.62 21.23
C ASN A 7 -19.54 -3.79 22.48
N ARG A 8 -19.66 -4.93 23.17
CA ARG A 8 -18.84 -5.24 24.36
C ARG A 8 -17.44 -5.73 24.00
N ILE A 9 -17.18 -6.09 22.74
CA ILE A 9 -15.90 -6.55 22.23
C ILE A 9 -15.05 -5.31 21.85
N PRO A 10 -13.92 -5.06 22.53
CA PRO A 10 -13.15 -3.83 22.34
C PRO A 10 -12.57 -3.69 20.92
N GLU A 11 -12.22 -4.79 20.26
CA GLU A 11 -11.68 -4.82 18.90
C GLU A 11 -12.70 -4.32 17.88
N ILE A 12 -13.98 -4.68 18.05
CA ILE A 12 -15.08 -4.24 17.17
C ILE A 12 -15.33 -2.74 17.32
N VAL A 13 -15.30 -2.26 18.57
CA VAL A 13 -15.46 -0.83 18.86
C VAL A 13 -14.30 -0.04 18.26
N GLU A 14 -13.06 -0.52 18.39
CA GLU A 14 -11.90 0.15 17.82
C GLU A 14 -11.90 0.15 16.30
N LEU A 15 -12.31 -0.96 15.67
CA LEU A 15 -12.52 -1.03 14.24
C LEU A 15 -13.57 0.00 13.79
N ALA A 16 -14.71 0.09 14.48
CA ALA A 16 -15.74 1.07 14.17
C ALA A 16 -15.24 2.52 14.29
N ARG A 17 -14.37 2.82 15.28
CA ARG A 17 -13.71 4.13 15.39
C ARG A 17 -12.77 4.39 14.22
N ARG A 18 -11.95 3.41 13.82
CA ARG A 18 -11.03 3.53 12.68
C ARG A 18 -11.78 3.78 11.37
N ILE A 19 -12.83 3.00 11.08
CA ILE A 19 -13.67 3.19 9.90
C ILE A 19 -14.30 4.59 9.90
N ARG A 20 -14.78 5.07 11.05
CA ARG A 20 -15.37 6.41 11.16
C ARG A 20 -14.35 7.51 10.89
N ARG A 21 -13.15 7.40 11.47
CA ARG A 21 -12.04 8.36 11.24
C ARG A 21 -11.60 8.40 9.77
N ARG A 22 -11.63 7.26 9.07
CA ARG A 22 -11.19 7.12 7.66
C ARG A 22 -12.34 7.14 6.64
N ARG A 23 -13.58 7.40 7.07
CA ARG A 23 -14.76 7.41 6.19
C ARG A 23 -14.58 8.27 4.92
N PRO A 24 -14.04 9.51 4.96
CA PRO A 24 -13.85 10.28 3.74
C PRO A 24 -12.88 9.59 2.76
N ASP A 25 -11.78 9.03 3.26
CA ASP A 25 -10.79 8.32 2.44
C ASP A 25 -11.37 7.05 1.80
N ILE A 26 -12.18 6.30 2.56
CA ILE A 26 -12.87 5.09 2.05
C ILE A 26 -13.79 5.47 0.88
N LEU A 27 -14.59 6.54 1.03
CA LEU A 27 -15.47 7.00 -0.02
C LEU A 27 -14.70 7.49 -1.25
N ARG A 28 -13.58 8.20 -1.04
CA ARG A 28 -12.70 8.65 -2.13
C ARG A 28 -12.11 7.47 -2.91
N THR A 29 -11.68 6.41 -2.24
CA THR A 29 -11.14 5.21 -2.89
C THR A 29 -12.18 4.52 -3.77
N ILE A 30 -13.44 4.46 -3.32
CA ILE A 30 -14.56 3.94 -4.11
C ILE A 30 -14.82 4.82 -5.34
N GLN A 31 -14.85 6.15 -5.17
CA GLN A 31 -15.05 7.10 -6.27
C GLN A 31 -13.95 7.01 -7.34
N LEU A 32 -12.71 6.76 -6.92
CA LEU A 32 -11.56 6.58 -7.83
C LEU A 32 -11.53 5.18 -8.48
N GLY A 33 -12.44 4.27 -8.14
CA GLY A 33 -12.52 2.94 -8.72
C GLY A 33 -11.34 2.02 -8.36
N TYR A 34 -10.67 2.28 -7.23
CA TYR A 34 -9.60 1.40 -6.78
C TYR A 34 -10.18 0.11 -6.20
N SER A 35 -9.98 -1.00 -6.89
CA SER A 35 -10.34 -2.33 -6.39
C SER A 35 -9.32 -2.83 -5.37
N ASN A 36 -9.77 -3.62 -4.39
CA ASN A 36 -8.90 -4.26 -3.42
C ASN A 36 -7.80 -5.08 -4.09
N ALA A 37 -8.14 -5.80 -5.17
CA ALA A 37 -7.18 -6.59 -5.95
C ALA A 37 -6.02 -5.74 -6.51
N ARG A 38 -6.28 -4.51 -6.97
CA ARG A 38 -5.22 -3.62 -7.47
C ARG A 38 -4.33 -3.10 -6.34
N LEU A 39 -4.91 -2.82 -5.18
CA LEU A 39 -4.16 -2.42 -3.99
C LEU A 39 -3.29 -3.57 -3.47
N GLU A 40 -3.85 -4.77 -3.35
CA GLU A 40 -3.12 -5.97 -2.91
C GLU A 40 -2.02 -6.40 -3.89
N ALA A 41 -2.26 -6.27 -5.21
CA ALA A 41 -1.22 -6.49 -6.20
C ALA A 41 -0.04 -5.54 -6.02
N SER A 42 -0.32 -4.26 -5.70
CA SER A 42 0.72 -3.27 -5.40
C SER A 42 1.45 -3.59 -4.10
N ASP A 43 0.72 -3.92 -3.04
CA ASP A 43 1.30 -4.34 -1.75
C ASP A 43 2.20 -5.58 -1.89
N ASN A 44 1.79 -6.57 -2.68
CA ASN A 44 2.59 -7.75 -2.93
C ASN A 44 3.89 -7.43 -3.69
N ARG A 45 3.85 -6.52 -4.67
CA ARG A 45 5.06 -6.03 -5.36
C ARG A 45 6.01 -5.32 -4.41
N ILE A 46 5.49 -4.51 -3.49
CA ILE A 46 6.28 -3.85 -2.44
C ILE A 46 6.91 -4.90 -1.52
N LYS A 47 6.12 -5.85 -1.01
CA LYS A 47 6.61 -6.93 -0.14
C LYS A 47 7.67 -7.80 -0.80
N VAL A 48 7.57 -8.07 -2.09
CA VAL A 48 8.62 -8.78 -2.86
C VAL A 48 9.87 -7.91 -2.97
N THR A 49 9.72 -6.61 -3.22
CA THR A 49 10.85 -5.67 -3.32
C THR A 49 11.60 -5.54 -2.00
N ILE A 50 10.88 -5.50 -0.87
CA ILE A 50 11.47 -5.51 0.48
C ILE A 50 12.31 -6.79 0.70
N ARG A 51 11.82 -7.96 0.26
CA ARG A 51 12.58 -9.21 0.36
C ARG A 51 13.83 -9.25 -0.53
N MET A 52 13.81 -8.56 -1.67
CA MET A 52 14.99 -8.46 -2.54
C MET A 52 16.01 -7.43 -2.05
N ALA A 53 15.58 -6.51 -1.19
CA ALA A 53 16.37 -5.41 -0.67
C ALA A 53 17.27 -5.77 0.52
N TYR A 54 17.30 -7.06 0.93
CA TYR A 54 18.29 -7.54 1.91
C TYR A 54 19.70 -7.25 1.36
N GLY A 55 20.38 -6.27 1.96
CA GLY A 55 21.68 -5.78 1.50
C GLY A 55 21.77 -4.26 1.31
N PHE A 56 20.65 -3.53 1.30
CA PHE A 56 20.73 -2.07 1.36
C PHE A 56 21.12 -1.60 2.75
N HIS A 57 22.21 -0.82 2.81
CA HIS A 57 22.65 -0.15 4.04
C HIS A 57 21.72 1.00 4.46
N HIS A 58 21.01 1.62 3.50
CA HIS A 58 20.13 2.76 3.73
C HIS A 58 18.71 2.50 3.24
N VAL A 59 17.71 2.85 4.07
CA VAL A 59 16.27 2.70 3.73
C VAL A 59 15.87 3.51 2.50
N THR A 60 16.55 4.63 2.23
CA THR A 60 16.31 5.47 1.05
C THR A 60 16.51 4.69 -0.25
N ASN A 61 17.45 3.75 -0.30
CA ASN A 61 17.69 2.91 -1.48
C ASN A 61 16.55 1.92 -1.72
N LEU A 62 15.97 1.36 -0.64
CA LEU A 62 14.77 0.54 -0.72
C LEU A 62 13.57 1.37 -1.22
N ILE A 63 13.37 2.58 -0.68
CA ILE A 63 12.28 3.47 -1.13
C ILE A 63 12.43 3.80 -2.62
N ALA A 64 13.64 4.15 -3.06
CA ALA A 64 13.93 4.41 -4.47
C ALA A 64 13.63 3.19 -5.35
N LEU A 65 14.02 1.98 -4.92
CA LEU A 65 13.72 0.75 -5.65
C LEU A 65 12.21 0.45 -5.71
N VAL A 66 11.47 0.70 -4.63
CA VAL A 66 10.00 0.56 -4.62
C VAL A 66 9.35 1.55 -5.59
N MET A 67 9.78 2.81 -5.60
CA MET A 67 9.28 3.83 -6.52
C MET A 67 9.60 3.48 -7.98
N LEU A 68 10.82 2.98 -8.25
CA LEU A 68 11.21 2.51 -9.57
C LEU A 68 10.35 1.33 -10.05
N ARG A 69 10.17 0.32 -9.19
CA ARG A 69 9.40 -0.89 -9.54
C ARG A 69 7.90 -0.67 -9.62
N CYS A 70 7.33 0.19 -8.79
CA CYS A 70 5.88 0.37 -8.68
C CYS A 70 5.36 1.63 -9.42
N GLY A 71 6.23 2.59 -9.72
CA GLY A 71 5.86 3.88 -10.32
C GLY A 71 5.54 3.83 -11.82
N GLY A 72 5.71 2.69 -12.48
CA GLY A 72 5.38 2.53 -13.91
C GLY A 72 6.28 3.33 -14.86
N LEU A 73 7.48 3.72 -14.41
CA LEU A 73 8.49 4.37 -15.24
C LEU A 73 9.02 3.36 -16.28
N ASP A 74 8.89 3.69 -17.57
CA ASP A 74 9.56 2.96 -18.66
C ASP A 74 11.04 3.35 -18.69
N VAL A 75 11.84 2.74 -17.81
CA VAL A 75 13.28 2.97 -17.77
C VAL A 75 13.94 2.01 -18.76
N ARG A 76 14.27 2.54 -19.94
CA ARG A 76 15.09 1.83 -20.93
C ARG A 76 16.53 1.86 -20.45
N LEU A 77 17.06 0.69 -20.10
CA LEU A 77 18.48 0.56 -19.78
C LEU A 77 19.32 0.85 -21.04
N PRO A 78 20.44 1.58 -20.92
CA PRO A 78 21.36 1.74 -22.03
C PRO A 78 21.86 0.35 -22.46
N GLN A 79 21.87 0.10 -23.77
CA GLN A 79 22.44 -1.13 -24.30
C GLN A 79 23.95 -1.11 -24.04
N PRO A 80 24.54 -2.22 -23.59
CA PRO A 80 25.99 -2.29 -23.45
C PRO A 80 26.61 -1.99 -24.81
N ALA A 81 27.50 -1.01 -24.85
CA ALA A 81 28.36 -0.79 -26.01
C ALA A 81 29.27 -2.02 -26.09
N ILE A 82 29.03 -2.85 -27.12
CA ILE A 82 29.89 -3.98 -27.48
C ILE A 82 31.14 -3.44 -28.17
#